data_AF-A0A380L2M3-F1
#
_entry.id   AF-A0A380L2M3-F1
#
_cell.length_a   1.000
_cell.length_b   1.000
_cell.length_c   1.000
_cell.angle_alpha   90.00
_cell.angle_beta   90.00
_cell.angle_gamma   90.00
#
_symmetry.space_group_name_H-M   'P 1'
#
loop_
_entity.id
_entity.type
_entity.pdbx_description
1 polymer ?
#
loop_
_entity_poly.entity_id
_entity_poly.type
_entity_poly.pdbx_seq_one_letter_code
_entity_poly.pdbx_strand_id
1 'polypeptide(L)' 'MIYKVFYQETKERNPRRENTQSLYLDIDTKDELEGRIKARKLVEEKTPYNVEFITRLSDKHLEYEKESGNFTITEL' A
#
# COMPACT_ATOMS: atom_id res chain seq x y z
N MET A 1 -11.36 -0.99 4.63
CA MET A 1 -11.10 -0.15 3.43
C MET A 1 -9.78 -0.61 2.85
N ILE A 2 -9.70 -0.80 1.53
CA ILE A 2 -8.48 -1.31 0.90
C ILE A 2 -7.61 -0.16 0.40
N TYR A 3 -6.33 -0.22 0.78
CA TYR A 3 -5.31 0.73 0.40
C TYR A 3 -4.25 0.06 -0.46
N LYS A 4 -3.83 0.74 -1.51
CA LYS A 4 -2.64 0.40 -2.29
C LYS A 4 -1.48 1.28 -1.81
N VAL A 5 -0.45 0.64 -1.31
CA VAL A 5 0.76 1.29 -0.80
C VAL A 5 1.87 1.07 -1.80
N PHE A 6 2.43 2.15 -2.32
CA PHE A 6 3.62 2.15 -3.15
C PHE A 6 4.84 2.35 -2.26
N TYR A 7 5.82 1.47 -2.40
CA TYR A 7 7.00 1.47 -1.55
C TYR A 7 8.25 1.02 -2.31
N GLN A 8 9.41 1.33 -1.74
CA GLN A 8 10.69 0.71 -2.11
C GLN A 8 11.22 -0.12 -0.95
N GLU A 9 11.97 -1.19 -1.25
CA GLU A 9 12.40 -2.16 -0.25
C GLU A 9 13.35 -1.59 0.82
N THR A 10 14.10 -0.54 0.49
CA THR A 10 15.09 0.08 1.39
C THR A 10 15.01 1.60 1.36
N LYS A 11 15.30 2.22 2.51
CA LYS A 11 15.45 3.67 2.69
C LYS A 11 16.88 4.17 2.41
N GLU A 12 17.85 3.27 2.24
CA GLU A 12 19.28 3.62 2.16
C GLU A 12 19.75 4.00 0.76
N ARG A 13 19.03 3.56 -0.28
CA ARG A 13 19.39 3.81 -1.67
C ARG A 13 18.56 4.94 -2.26
N ASN A 14 19.15 5.65 -3.22
CA ASN A 14 18.41 6.68 -3.96
C ASN A 14 17.19 6.05 -4.65
N PRO A 15 16.01 6.66 -4.51
CA PRO A 15 14.78 6.09 -5.02
C PRO A 15 14.81 6.02 -6.55
N ARG A 16 14.57 4.82 -7.10
CA ARG A 16 14.42 4.61 -8.55
C ARG A 16 12.99 4.19 -8.87
N ARG A 17 12.37 4.87 -9.83
CA ARG A 17 10.98 4.61 -10.22
C ARG A 17 10.70 3.16 -10.62
N GLU A 18 11.68 2.49 -11.22
CA GLU A 18 11.57 1.09 -11.67
C GLU A 18 11.49 0.09 -10.51
N ASN A 19 11.94 0.49 -9.31
CA ASN A 19 11.97 -0.37 -8.13
C ASN A 19 10.75 -0.17 -7.21
N THR A 20 9.83 0.73 -7.58
CA THR A 20 8.62 0.95 -6.80
C THR A 20 7.73 -0.28 -6.90
N GLN A 21 7.53 -0.94 -5.77
CA GLN A 21 6.60 -2.06 -5.62
C GLN A 21 5.29 -1.57 -5.02
N SER A 22 4.27 -2.42 -5.09
CA SER A 22 2.97 -2.15 -4.48
C SER A 22 2.51 -3.30 -3.62
N LEU A 23 1.93 -2.98 -2.47
CA LEU A 23 1.21 -3.92 -1.61
C LEU A 23 -0.21 -3.43 -1.36
N TYR A 24 -1.11 -4.36 -1.05
CA TYR A 24 -2.51 -4.07 -0.78
C TYR A 24 -2.82 -4.40 0.67
N LEU A 25 -3.34 -3.43 1.41
CA LEU A 25 -3.72 -3.60 2.82
C LEU A 25 -5.22 -3.41 2.97
N ASP A 26 -5.87 -4.32 3.69
CA ASP A 26 -7.22 -4.09 4.18
C ASP A 26 -7.16 -3.57 5.62
N ILE A 27 -7.67 -2.36 5.82
CA ILE A 27 -7.65 -1.68 7.12
C ILE A 27 -9.06 -1.26 7.49
N ASP A 28 -9.50 -1.68 8.66
CA ASP A 28 -10.77 -1.24 9.21
C ASP A 28 -10.63 0.18 9.81
N THR A 29 -11.15 1.18 9.09
CA THR A 29 -11.23 2.58 9.52
C THR A 29 -12.54 3.22 9.08
N LYS A 30 -12.95 4.25 9.83
CA LYS A 30 -14.16 5.03 9.55
C LYS A 30 -13.89 6.12 8.50
N ASP A 31 -12.68 6.69 8.51
CA ASP A 31 -12.28 7.76 7.60
C ASP A 31 -11.07 7.36 6.73
N GLU A 32 -10.95 7.99 5.56
CA GLU A 32 -9.83 7.76 4.64
C GLU A 32 -8.51 8.23 5.25
N LEU A 33 -8.51 9.39 5.92
CA LEU A 33 -7.32 9.99 6.50
C LEU A 33 -6.72 9.07 7.57
N GLU A 34 -7.56 8.54 8.46
CA GLU A 34 -7.14 7.60 9.50
C GLU A 34 -6.55 6.32 8.89
N GLY A 35 -7.18 5.78 7.84
CA GLY A 35 -6.68 4.56 7.20
C GLY A 35 -5.33 4.76 6.52
N ARG A 36 -5.08 5.92 5.90
CA ARG A 36 -3.75 6.25 5.32
C ARG A 36 -2.66 6.34 6.40
N ILE A 37 -2.98 6.96 7.54
CA ILE A 37 -2.04 7.07 8.67
C ILE A 37 -1.73 5.68 9.24
N LYS A 38 -2.77 4.86 9.48
CA LYS A 38 -2.59 3.49 9.95
C LYS A 38 -1.80 2.63 8.95
N ALA A 39 -2.11 2.72 7.66
CA ALA A 39 -1.40 1.99 6.61
C ALA A 39 0.10 2.30 6.63
N ARG A 40 0.45 3.60 6.67
CA ARG A 40 1.85 4.02 6.75
C ARG A 40 2.52 3.44 7.99
N LYS A 41 1.90 3.65 9.16
CA LYS A 41 2.47 3.23 10.44
C LYS A 41 2.71 1.72 10.46
N LEU A 42 1.73 0.93 10.00
CA LEU A 42 1.79 -0.52 10.00
C LEU A 42 2.90 -1.06 9.07
N VAL A 43 3.08 -0.45 7.90
CA VAL A 43 4.20 -0.79 6.99
C VAL A 43 5.54 -0.41 7.64
N GLU A 44 5.66 0.79 8.19
CA GLU A 44 6.93 1.23 8.80
C GLU A 44 7.31 0.46 10.08
N GLU A 45 6.33 -0.04 10.85
CA GLU A 45 6.58 -0.85 12.05
C GLU A 45 6.93 -2.30 11.71
N LYS A 46 6.34 -2.87 10.65
CA LYS A 46 6.52 -4.28 10.29
C LYS A 46 7.64 -4.52 9.28
N THR A 47 8.01 -3.52 8.47
CA THR A 47 8.97 -3.69 7.38
C THR A 47 9.95 -2.51 7.28
N PRO A 48 11.15 -2.74 6.72
CA PRO A 48 12.12 -1.67 6.46
C PRO A 48 11.76 -0.80 5.23
N TYR A 49 10.54 -0.93 4.70
CA TYR A 49 10.16 -0.34 3.43
C TYR A 49 10.07 1.19 3.49
N ASN A 50 10.48 1.82 2.40
CA ASN A 50 10.31 3.24 2.19
C ASN A 50 8.95 3.50 1.52
N VAL A 51 7.98 3.98 2.28
CA VAL A 51 6.63 4.27 1.75
C VAL A 51 6.64 5.56 0.93
N GLU A 52 6.38 5.45 -0.38
CA GLU A 52 6.34 6.60 -1.29
C GLU A 52 4.94 7.23 -1.34
N PHE A 53 3.91 6.41 -1.56
CA PHE A 53 2.55 6.89 -1.74
C PHE A 53 1.51 5.89 -1.25
N ILE A 54 0.43 6.39 -0.66
CA ILE A 54 -0.70 5.58 -0.21
C ILE A 54 -1.96 6.14 -0.84
N THR A 55 -2.67 5.29 -1.56
CA THR A 55 -3.96 5.59 -2.17
C THR A 55 -5.02 4.63 -1.69
N ARG A 56 -6.24 5.13 -1.47
CA ARG A 56 -7.41 4.29 -1.27
C ARG A 56 -7.87 3.74 -2.61
N LEU A 57 -8.27 2.47 -2.66
CA LEU A 57 -8.94 1.89 -3.82
C LEU A 57 -10.44 2.09 -3.69
N SER A 58 -11.06 2.65 -4.73
CA SER A 58 -12.51 2.63 -4.91
C SER A 58 -12.97 1.25 -5.40
N ASP A 59 -14.26 0.95 -5.27
CA ASP A 59 -14.81 -0.37 -5.62
C ASP A 59 -14.49 -0.76 -7.08
N LYS A 60 -14.66 0.17 -8.03
CA LYS A 60 -14.32 -0.06 -9.44
C LYS A 60 -12.84 -0.33 -9.69
N HIS A 61 -11.95 0.38 -8.98
CA HIS A 61 -10.51 0.13 -9.10
C HIS A 61 -10.14 -1.22 -8.49
N LEU A 62 -10.76 -1.58 -7.37
CA LEU A 62 -10.53 -2.86 -6.72
C LEU A 62 -10.95 -4.04 -7.61
N GLU A 63 -12.09 -3.93 -8.30
CA GLU A 63 -12.53 -4.94 -9.27
C GLU A 63 -11.52 -5.10 -10.40
N TYR A 64 -11.06 -3.99 -10.99
CA TYR A 64 -10.05 -4.02 -12.04
C TYR A 64 -8.73 -4.68 -11.58
N GLU A 65 -8.26 -4.37 -10.37
CA GLU A 65 -7.05 -4.96 -9.79
C GLU A 65 -7.20 -6.47 -9.58
N LYS A 66 -8.38 -6.91 -9.13
CA LYS A 66 -8.71 -8.34 -8.98
C LYS A 66 -8.74 -9.08 -10.32
N GLU A 67 -9.28 -8.46 -11.36
CA GLU A 67 -9.31 -9.02 -12.72
C GLU A 67 -7.92 -9.09 -13.36
N SER A 68 -7.03 -8.14 -13.04
CA SER A 68 -5.66 -8.10 -13.57
C SER A 68 -4.74 -9.19 -13.00
N GLY A 69 -5.20 -9.99 -12.02
CA GLY A 69 -4.54 -11.22 -11.55
C GLY A 69 -3.37 -11.05 -10.57
N ASN A 70 -2.87 -9.84 -10.34
CA ASN A 70 -1.76 -9.55 -9.41
C ASN A 70 -2.22 -8.97 -8.05
N PHE A 71 -3.52 -9.01 -7.77
CA PHE A 71 -4.07 -8.51 -6.52
C PHE A 71 -3.99 -9.58 -5.43
N THR A 72 -3.16 -9.35 -4.41
CA THR A 72 -3.12 -10.16 -3.19
C THR A 72 -3.09 -9.24 -1.99
N ILE A 73 -4.03 -9.43 -1.06
CA ILE A 73 -4.04 -8.70 0.21
C ILE A 73 -2.84 -9.18 1.02
N THR A 74 -2.01 -8.25 1.44
CA THR A 74 -0.81 -8.53 2.24
C THR A 74 -1.18 -8.47 3.72
N GLU A 75 -1.01 -9.58 4.43
CA GLU A 75 -1.12 -9.62 5.89
C GLU A 75 0.27 -9.33 6.48
N LEU A 76 0.39 -8.22 7.23
CA LEU A 76 1.65 -7.70 7.78
C LEU A 76 1.79 -7.95 9.30
#